data_AF-K6G6K8-F1
#
_entry.id   AF-K6G6K8-F1
#
_cell.length_a   1.000
_cell.length_b   1.000
_cell.length_c   1.000
_cell.angle_alpha   90.00
_cell.angle_beta   90.00
_cell.angle_gamma   90.00
#
_symmetry.space_group_name_H-M   'P 1'
#
loop_
_entity.id
_entity.type
_entity.pdbx_description
1 polymer ?
#
loop_
_entity_poly.entity_id
_entity_poly.type
_entity_poly.pdbx_seq_one_letter_code
_entity_poly.pdbx_strand_id
1 'polypeptide(L)'
;MLKNVVFFLALLIASRFIGLPTNFTPLLALAVFMPRLTDDKLIQHLLPVCIIAFTNLFLQPVNSIVFFIMLMVFAVTPYISRKSDSLLWGSLSAVFIWHVTVNGAVWLSSGGSLLNTLIAAIPFDFKLAVSTGLYVLLFHFAENFYMSVSQSNIKLIDKLVLAKT
;
A
#
# COMPACT_ATOMS: atom_id res chain seq x y z
N MET A 1 2.86 -4.73 -22.80
CA MET A 1 2.30 -4.49 -21.45
C MET A 1 3.28 -4.79 -20.31
N LEU A 2 4.06 -5.89 -20.35
CA LEU A 2 5.03 -6.22 -19.27
C LEU A 2 6.03 -5.09 -18.99
N LYS A 3 6.57 -4.44 -20.03
CA LYS A 3 7.47 -3.28 -19.89
C LYS A 3 6.85 -2.14 -19.07
N ASN A 4 5.55 -1.88 -19.24
CA ASN A 4 4.85 -0.80 -18.54
C ASN A 4 4.61 -1.14 -17.07
N VAL A 5 4.34 -2.41 -16.75
CA VAL A 5 4.20 -2.86 -15.36
C VAL A 5 5.54 -2.87 -14.65
N VAL A 6 6.61 -3.33 -15.32
CA VAL A 6 7.97 -3.23 -14.77
C VAL A 6 8.36 -1.78 -14.53
N PHE A 7 8.07 -0.89 -15.48
CA PHE A 7 8.32 0.55 -15.32
C PHE A 7 7.51 1.15 -14.15
N PHE A 8 6.23 0.81 -14.03
CA PHE A 8 5.39 1.25 -12.91
C PHE A 8 5.90 0.75 -11.56
N LEU A 9 6.25 -0.54 -11.45
CA LEU A 9 6.85 -1.12 -10.24
C LEU A 9 8.18 -0.45 -9.90
N ALA A 10 9.02 -0.17 -10.91
CA ALA A 10 10.26 0.56 -10.73
C ALA A 10 10.01 1.98 -10.20
N LEU A 11 9.00 2.69 -10.72
CA LEU A 11 8.62 4.00 -10.21
C LEU A 11 8.08 3.96 -8.78
N LEU A 12 7.27 2.95 -8.43
CA LEU A 12 6.78 2.75 -7.07
C LEU A 12 7.94 2.51 -6.09
N ILE A 13 8.88 1.64 -6.46
CA ILE A 13 10.08 1.38 -5.66
C ILE A 13 10.93 2.64 -5.56
N ALA A 14 11.22 3.30 -6.69
CA ALA A 14 11.99 4.53 -6.74
C ALA A 14 11.36 5.63 -5.87
N SER A 15 10.03 5.76 -5.86
CA SER A 15 9.32 6.78 -5.07
C SER A 15 9.62 6.72 -3.57
N ARG A 16 9.99 5.54 -3.04
CA ARG A 16 10.43 5.39 -1.65
C ARG A 16 11.79 6.00 -1.35
N PHE A 17 12.59 6.26 -2.37
CA PHE A 17 13.99 6.71 -2.25
C PHE A 17 14.19 8.19 -2.64
N ILE A 18 13.15 8.88 -3.12
CA ILE A 18 13.22 10.26 -3.63
C ILE A 18 13.33 11.33 -2.51
N GLY A 19 13.69 10.93 -1.28
CA GLY A 19 13.89 11.86 -0.16
C GLY A 19 12.60 12.48 0.41
N LEU A 20 11.43 11.95 0.02
CA LEU A 20 10.17 12.25 0.69
C LEU A 20 10.17 11.64 2.10
N PRO A 21 9.38 12.20 3.04
CA PRO A 21 9.17 11.57 4.34
C PRO A 21 8.82 10.08 4.17
N THR A 22 9.37 9.20 5.00
CA THR A 22 9.25 7.74 4.86
C THR A 22 7.80 7.22 4.84
N ASN A 23 6.87 8.05 5.33
CA ASN A 23 5.42 7.84 5.38
C ASN A 23 4.62 8.54 4.29
N PHE A 24 5.25 9.30 3.41
CA PHE A 24 4.60 9.83 2.21
C PHE A 24 4.91 8.90 1.04
N THR A 25 4.06 7.91 0.81
CA THR A 25 4.39 6.77 -0.05
C THR A 25 3.16 6.20 -0.76
N PRO A 26 3.29 5.70 -2.00
CA PRO A 26 2.18 5.09 -2.73
C PRO A 26 1.80 3.68 -2.26
N LEU A 27 2.50 3.10 -1.29
CA LEU A 27 2.41 1.66 -1.06
C LEU A 27 1.11 1.25 -0.39
N LEU A 28 0.63 1.97 0.62
CA LEU A 28 -0.63 1.62 1.25
C LEU A 28 -1.78 1.78 0.25
N ALA A 29 -1.71 2.81 -0.61
CA ALA A 29 -2.61 2.97 -1.75
C ALA A 29 -2.53 1.78 -2.71
N LEU A 30 -1.34 1.27 -3.02
CA LEU A 30 -1.18 0.08 -3.85
C LEU A 30 -1.90 -1.11 -3.23
N ALA A 31 -1.68 -1.37 -1.94
CA ALA A 31 -2.31 -2.48 -1.23
C ALA A 31 -3.85 -2.37 -1.23
N VAL A 32 -4.39 -1.17 -1.04
CA VAL A 32 -5.83 -0.90 -1.15
C VAL A 32 -6.31 -1.17 -2.59
N PHE A 33 -5.54 -0.75 -3.60
CA PHE A 33 -5.96 -0.82 -5.00
C PHE A 33 -5.77 -2.20 -5.65
N MET A 34 -4.97 -3.09 -5.05
CA MET A 34 -4.64 -4.41 -5.61
C MET A 34 -5.85 -5.25 -6.07
N PRO A 35 -6.98 -5.34 -5.33
CA PRO A 35 -8.16 -6.09 -5.76
C PRO A 35 -8.78 -5.60 -7.08
N ARG A 36 -8.52 -4.35 -7.51
CA ARG A 36 -8.94 -3.83 -8.81
C ARG A 36 -7.97 -4.22 -9.94
N LEU A 37 -6.70 -4.42 -9.62
CA LEU A 37 -5.65 -4.69 -10.62
C LEU A 37 -5.58 -6.16 -11.09
N THR A 38 -6.02 -7.11 -10.25
CA THR A 38 -6.00 -8.56 -10.54
C THR A 38 -7.07 -9.28 -9.73
N ASP A 39 -7.56 -10.43 -10.21
CA ASP A 39 -8.35 -11.36 -9.41
C ASP A 39 -7.51 -12.37 -8.61
N ASP A 40 -6.22 -12.51 -8.92
CA ASP A 40 -5.30 -13.38 -8.20
C ASP A 40 -5.02 -12.86 -6.77
N LYS A 41 -5.57 -13.56 -5.78
CA LYS A 41 -5.41 -13.23 -4.36
C LYS A 41 -3.95 -13.30 -3.92
N LEU A 42 -3.15 -14.23 -4.45
CA LEU A 42 -1.75 -14.37 -4.08
C LEU A 42 -0.98 -13.11 -4.48
N ILE A 43 -1.18 -12.63 -5.71
CA ILE A 43 -0.54 -11.40 -6.21
C ILE A 43 -1.02 -10.19 -5.40
N GLN A 44 -2.33 -10.09 -5.12
CA GLN A 44 -2.89 -9.00 -4.33
C GLN A 44 -2.18 -8.82 -2.98
N HIS A 45 -1.95 -9.94 -2.28
CA HIS A 45 -1.39 -9.92 -0.94
C HIS A 45 0.15 -9.85 -0.93
N LEU A 46 0.83 -10.62 -1.78
CA LEU A 46 2.28 -10.70 -1.77
C LEU A 46 2.96 -9.46 -2.37
N LEU A 47 2.42 -8.90 -3.46
CA LEU A 47 3.12 -7.83 -4.17
C LEU A 47 3.39 -6.59 -3.28
N PRO A 48 2.41 -6.04 -2.53
CA PRO A 48 2.68 -4.92 -1.63
C PRO A 48 3.66 -5.27 -0.51
N VAL A 49 3.53 -6.48 0.07
CA VAL A 49 4.38 -6.98 1.16
C VAL A 49 5.84 -7.12 0.69
N CYS A 50 6.07 -7.72 -0.47
CA CYS A 50 7.40 -7.89 -1.05
C CYS A 50 8.07 -6.54 -1.31
N ILE A 51 7.34 -5.56 -1.85
CA ILE A 51 7.89 -4.21 -2.10
C ILE A 51 8.30 -3.57 -0.77
N ILE A 52 7.45 -3.63 0.26
CA ILE A 52 7.75 -3.09 1.59
C ILE A 52 8.96 -3.78 2.21
N ALA A 53 8.99 -5.12 2.17
CA ALA A 53 10.08 -5.91 2.74
C ALA A 53 11.42 -5.58 2.08
N PHE A 54 11.44 -5.59 0.73
CA PHE A 54 12.64 -5.30 -0.04
C PHE A 54 13.15 -3.89 0.19
N THR A 55 12.28 -2.89 0.12
CA THR A 55 12.71 -1.49 0.22
C THR A 55 13.14 -1.10 1.64
N ASN A 56 12.61 -1.74 2.69
CA ASN A 56 13.10 -1.54 4.05
C ASN A 56 14.53 -2.06 4.28
N LEU A 57 15.08 -2.91 3.40
CA LEU A 57 16.50 -3.32 3.48
C LEU A 57 17.46 -2.15 3.23
N PHE A 58 16.98 -1.08 2.58
CA PHE A 58 17.79 0.08 2.17
C PHE A 58 17.43 1.36 2.93
N LEU A 59 16.36 1.34 3.73
CA LEU A 59 15.94 2.48 4.56
C LEU A 59 16.51 2.37 5.97
N GLN A 60 16.34 3.42 6.77
CA GLN A 60 16.73 3.39 8.17
C GLN A 60 16.05 2.22 8.89
N PRO A 61 16.80 1.41 9.66
CA PRO A 61 16.24 0.26 10.34
C PRO A 61 15.11 0.65 11.29
N VAL A 62 14.00 -0.09 11.20
CA VAL A 62 12.89 -0.04 12.15
C VAL A 62 12.98 -1.21 13.12
N ASN A 63 12.42 -1.06 14.32
CA ASN A 63 12.33 -2.16 15.28
C ASN A 63 11.64 -3.39 14.64
N SER A 64 12.14 -4.60 14.92
CA SER A 64 11.65 -5.82 14.29
C SER A 64 10.16 -6.10 14.53
N ILE A 65 9.62 -5.74 15.70
CA ILE A 65 8.19 -5.88 16.00
C ILE A 65 7.39 -4.90 15.15
N VAL A 66 7.82 -3.63 15.07
CA VAL A 66 7.19 -2.61 14.23
C VAL A 66 7.21 -3.04 12.77
N PHE A 67 8.35 -3.52 12.29
CA PHE A 67 8.51 -3.99 10.91
C PHE A 67 7.59 -5.16 10.60
N PHE A 68 7.53 -6.16 11.49
CA PHE A 68 6.64 -7.30 11.32
C PHE A 68 5.17 -6.88 11.24
N ILE A 69 4.73 -5.98 12.13
CA ILE A 69 3.35 -5.46 12.11
C ILE A 69 3.08 -4.63 10.86
N MET A 70 4.03 -3.83 10.38
CA MET A 70 3.91 -3.16 9.08
C MET A 70 3.64 -4.17 7.95
N LEU A 71 4.41 -5.25 7.86
CA LEU A 71 4.20 -6.28 6.84
C LEU A 71 2.80 -6.92 6.95
N MET A 72 2.31 -7.16 8.17
CA MET A 72 0.97 -7.70 8.40
C MET A 72 -0.14 -6.74 7.98
N VAL A 73 0.01 -5.43 8.23
CA VAL A 73 -0.95 -4.42 7.74
C VAL A 73 -1.00 -4.45 6.22
N PHE A 74 0.15 -4.48 5.55
CA PHE A 74 0.23 -4.59 4.09
C PHE A 74 -0.37 -5.90 3.56
N ALA A 75 -0.17 -7.01 4.27
CA ALA A 75 -0.76 -8.30 3.91
C ALA A 75 -2.29 -8.29 4.05
N VAL A 76 -2.85 -7.66 5.08
CA VAL A 76 -4.30 -7.68 5.32
C VAL A 76 -5.06 -6.64 4.50
N THR A 77 -4.41 -5.54 4.12
CA THR A 77 -5.06 -4.40 3.45
C THR A 77 -5.84 -4.77 2.18
N PRO A 78 -5.35 -5.61 1.25
CA PRO A 78 -6.12 -6.03 0.08
C PRO A 78 -7.40 -6.80 0.45
N TYR A 79 -7.39 -7.55 1.57
CA TYR A 79 -8.60 -8.23 2.05
C TYR A 79 -9.63 -7.21 2.56
N ILE A 80 -9.19 -6.23 3.35
CA ILE A 80 -10.05 -5.15 3.86
C ILE A 80 -10.66 -4.38 2.68
N SER A 81 -9.84 -3.92 1.73
CA SER A 81 -10.35 -3.14 0.60
C SER A 81 -11.34 -3.90 -0.27
N ARG A 82 -11.23 -5.23 -0.38
CA ARG A 82 -12.17 -6.08 -1.11
C ARG A 82 -13.53 -6.20 -0.41
N LYS A 83 -13.54 -6.07 0.91
CA LYS A 83 -14.74 -6.16 1.76
C LYS A 83 -15.37 -4.79 2.03
N SER A 84 -14.67 -3.70 1.72
CA SER A 84 -15.21 -2.34 1.81
C SER A 84 -16.13 -2.01 0.64
N ASP A 85 -17.16 -1.21 0.91
CA ASP A 85 -18.12 -0.77 -0.11
C ASP A 85 -17.52 0.22 -1.11
N SER A 86 -16.40 0.86 -0.77
CA SER A 86 -15.71 1.81 -1.64
C SER A 86 -14.20 1.84 -1.38
N LEU A 87 -13.44 2.33 -2.37
CA LEU A 87 -12.00 2.58 -2.22
C LEU A 87 -11.71 3.60 -1.12
N LEU A 88 -12.60 4.58 -0.91
CA LEU A 88 -12.46 5.57 0.16
C LEU A 88 -12.53 4.87 1.52
N TRP A 89 -13.53 4.03 1.75
CA TRP A 89 -13.66 3.28 2.99
C TRP A 89 -12.52 2.28 3.18
N GLY A 90 -12.10 1.58 2.12
CA GLY A 90 -10.93 0.71 2.16
C GLY A 90 -9.65 1.45 2.56
N SER A 91 -9.45 2.66 2.04
CA SER A 91 -8.31 3.52 2.37
C SER A 91 -8.36 3.99 3.82
N LEU A 92 -9.50 4.52 4.28
CA LEU A 92 -9.68 4.98 5.65
C LEU A 92 -9.51 3.85 6.65
N SER A 93 -10.07 2.66 6.38
CA SER A 93 -9.89 1.48 7.21
C SER A 93 -8.43 1.04 7.26
N ALA A 94 -7.71 1.02 6.14
CA ALA A 94 -6.30 0.66 6.10
C ALA A 94 -5.43 1.63 6.91
N VAL A 95 -5.66 2.94 6.78
CA VAL A 95 -4.97 3.97 7.57
C VAL A 95 -5.31 3.86 9.05
N PHE A 96 -6.56 3.58 9.41
CA PHE A 96 -6.95 3.38 10.80
C PHE A 96 -6.30 2.13 11.40
N ILE A 97 -6.28 1.01 10.67
CA ILE A 97 -5.59 -0.22 11.08
C ILE A 97 -4.11 0.06 11.29
N TRP A 98 -3.47 0.79 10.36
CA TRP A 98 -2.08 1.24 10.53
C TRP A 98 -1.90 2.03 11.83
N HIS A 99 -2.73 3.08 12.02
CA HIS A 99 -2.63 3.97 13.18
C HIS A 99 -2.70 3.20 14.50
N VAL A 100 -3.61 2.23 14.61
CA VAL A 100 -3.77 1.45 15.84
C VAL A 100 -2.66 0.41 15.99
N THR A 101 -2.38 -0.38 14.95
CA THR A 101 -1.52 -1.56 15.06
C THR A 101 -0.04 -1.23 14.98
N VAL A 102 0.39 -0.42 14.01
CA VAL A 102 1.80 -0.07 13.84
C VAL A 102 2.27 0.80 14.99
N ASN A 103 1.49 1.81 15.40
CA ASN A 103 1.86 2.62 16.56
C ASN A 103 1.69 1.88 17.89
N GLY A 104 0.77 0.90 17.96
CA GLY A 104 0.73 -0.06 19.06
C GLY A 104 2.03 -0.88 19.16
N ALA A 105 2.59 -1.29 18.03
CA ALA A 105 3.91 -1.94 17.97
C ALA A 105 5.05 -1.00 18.35
N VAL A 106 4.98 0.28 17.96
CA VAL A 106 5.93 1.31 18.40
C VAL A 106 5.89 1.42 19.92
N TRP A 107 4.70 1.56 20.51
CA TRP A 107 4.52 1.60 21.97
C TRP A 107 5.09 0.37 22.66
N LEU A 108 4.81 -0.84 22.16
CA LEU A 108 5.38 -2.08 22.70
C LEU A 108 6.92 -2.08 22.66
N SER A 109 7.52 -1.46 21.65
CA SER A 109 8.97 -1.38 21.48
C SER A 109 9.65 -0.27 22.29
N SER A 110 8.96 0.84 22.57
CA SER A 110 9.50 2.03 23.22
C SER A 110 9.09 2.21 24.68
N GLY A 111 8.00 1.54 25.10
CA GLY A 111 7.38 1.72 26.41
C GLY A 111 6.61 3.04 26.58
N GLY A 112 6.24 3.36 27.82
CA GLY A 112 5.54 4.59 28.19
C GLY A 112 4.00 4.52 28.03
N SER A 113 3.37 5.68 27.86
CA SER A 113 1.91 5.80 27.69
C SER A 113 1.49 5.47 26.26
N LEU A 114 0.60 4.47 26.11
CA LEU A 114 0.00 4.11 24.83
C LEU A 114 -0.72 5.32 24.19
N LEU A 115 -1.53 6.03 24.98
CA LEU A 115 -2.29 7.17 24.48
C LEU A 115 -1.36 8.28 23.96
N ASN A 116 -0.28 8.57 24.67
CA ASN A 116 0.69 9.56 24.23
C ASN A 116 1.39 9.14 22.93
N THR A 117 1.68 7.85 22.78
CA THR A 117 2.29 7.30 21.55
C THR A 117 1.35 7.43 20.36
N LEU A 118 0.07 7.11 20.54
CA LEU A 118 -0.96 7.27 19.49
C LEU A 118 -1.14 8.74 19.10
N ILE A 119 -1.22 9.65 20.08
CA ILE A 119 -1.33 11.09 19.80
C ILE A 119 -0.09 11.61 19.05
N ALA A 120 1.11 11.20 19.48
CA ALA A 120 2.35 11.60 18.85
C ALA A 120 2.49 11.09 17.40
N ALA A 121 1.80 9.99 17.05
CA ALA A 121 1.81 9.42 15.71
C ALA A 121 0.91 10.18 14.72
N ILE A 122 -0.06 10.99 15.18
CA ILE A 122 -1.05 11.66 14.32
C ILE A 122 -0.39 12.47 13.17
N PRO A 123 0.65 13.29 13.38
CA PRO A 123 1.27 14.04 12.27
C PRO A 123 1.94 13.12 11.24
N PHE A 124 2.46 11.98 11.68
CA PHE A 124 3.04 10.98 10.80
C PHE A 124 1.93 10.27 10.00
N ASP A 125 0.88 9.82 10.67
CA ASP A 125 -0.20 9.08 10.02
C ASP A 125 -1.07 9.97 9.12
N PHE A 126 -1.16 11.27 9.41
CA PHE A 126 -1.82 12.23 8.53
C PHE A 126 -1.14 12.31 7.16
N LYS A 127 0.20 12.34 7.10
CA LYS A 127 0.94 12.30 5.83
C LYS A 127 0.72 10.98 5.09
N LEU A 128 0.64 9.87 5.81
CA LEU A 128 0.30 8.57 5.24
C LEU A 128 -1.12 8.56 4.67
N ALA A 129 -2.09 9.12 5.38
CA ALA A 129 -3.48 9.21 4.94
C ALA A 129 -3.60 10.06 3.66
N VAL A 130 -2.98 11.24 3.65
CA VAL A 130 -2.99 12.16 2.49
C VAL A 130 -2.33 11.50 1.28
N SER A 131 -1.14 10.92 1.44
CA SER A 131 -0.47 10.23 0.33
C SER A 131 -1.29 9.04 -0.17
N THR A 132 -1.86 8.24 0.73
CA THR A 132 -2.74 7.11 0.37
C THR A 132 -3.91 7.58 -0.49
N GLY A 133 -4.62 8.63 -0.05
CA GLY A 133 -5.74 9.20 -0.81
C GLY A 133 -5.32 9.70 -2.20
N LEU A 134 -4.24 10.48 -2.28
CA LEU A 134 -3.72 11.01 -3.55
C LEU A 134 -3.35 9.89 -4.53
N TYR A 135 -2.65 8.86 -4.06
CA TYR A 135 -2.24 7.76 -4.93
C TYR A 135 -3.39 6.83 -5.31
N VAL A 136 -4.36 6.58 -4.43
CA VAL A 136 -5.59 5.84 -4.80
C VAL A 136 -6.36 6.58 -5.89
N LEU A 137 -6.48 7.91 -5.78
CA LEU A 137 -7.12 8.73 -6.82
C LEU A 137 -6.35 8.64 -8.15
N LEU A 138 -5.02 8.77 -8.10
CA LEU A 138 -4.17 8.63 -9.28
C LEU A 138 -4.35 7.26 -9.95
N PHE A 139 -4.32 6.17 -9.17
CA PHE A 139 -4.51 4.82 -9.69
C PHE A 139 -5.89 4.62 -10.29
N HIS A 140 -6.93 5.18 -9.65
CA HIS A 140 -8.29 5.12 -10.16
C HIS A 140 -8.43 5.83 -11.51
N PHE A 141 -7.91 7.04 -11.65
CA PHE A 141 -7.94 7.76 -12.93
C PHE A 141 -7.14 7.05 -14.01
N ALA A 142 -5.95 6.53 -13.67
CA ALA A 142 -5.10 5.79 -14.59
C ALA A 142 -5.77 4.51 -15.09
N GLU A 143 -6.41 3.75 -14.20
CA GLU A 143 -7.18 2.55 -14.55
C GLU A 143 -8.35 2.89 -15.48
N ASN A 144 -9.19 3.87 -15.11
CA ASN A 144 -10.34 4.25 -15.93
C ASN A 144 -9.91 4.72 -17.33
N PHE A 145 -8.85 5.53 -17.42
CA PHE A 145 -8.30 5.97 -18.69
C PHE A 145 -7.83 4.78 -19.53
N TYR A 146 -7.07 3.86 -18.93
CA TYR A 146 -6.58 2.68 -19.63
C TYR A 146 -7.71 1.76 -20.12
N MET A 147 -8.74 1.55 -19.30
CA MET A 147 -9.89 0.72 -19.67
C MET A 147 -10.72 1.36 -20.79
N SER A 148 -10.90 2.68 -20.76
CA SER A 148 -11.55 3.44 -21.83
C SER A 148 -10.82 3.30 -23.17
N VAL A 149 -9.49 3.38 -23.16
CA VAL A 149 -8.68 3.24 -24.39
C VAL A 149 -8.62 1.79 -24.88
N SER A 150 -8.55 0.82 -23.96
CA SER A 150 -8.35 -0.59 -24.34
C SER A 150 -9.63 -1.36 -24.69
N GLN A 151 -10.82 -0.77 -24.46
CA GLN A 151 -12.14 -1.38 -24.70
C GLN A 151 -12.29 -2.80 -24.12
N SER A 152 -11.58 -3.11 -23.04
CA SER A 152 -11.49 -4.47 -22.51
C SER A 152 -11.82 -4.49 -21.04
N ASN A 153 -12.64 -5.44 -20.61
CA ASN A 153 -13.09 -5.60 -19.23
C ASN A 153 -12.16 -6.48 -18.37
N ILE A 154 -11.07 -7.01 -18.94
CA ILE A 154 -10.11 -7.84 -18.18
C ILE A 154 -9.19 -6.91 -17.38
N LYS A 155 -8.95 -7.25 -16.11
CA LYS A 155 -8.05 -6.50 -15.24
C LYS A 155 -6.62 -6.47 -15.77
N LEU A 156 -5.90 -5.40 -15.45
CA LEU A 156 -4.60 -5.08 -16.06
C LEU A 156 -3.55 -6.20 -15.88
N ILE A 157 -3.43 -6.75 -14.67
CA ILE A 157 -2.43 -7.79 -14.37
C ILE A 157 -2.90 -9.14 -14.92
N ASP A 158 -4.20 -9.44 -14.90
CA ASP A 158 -4.72 -10.71 -15.42
C ASP A 158 -4.46 -10.85 -16.93
N LYS A 159 -4.58 -9.75 -17.69
CA LYS A 159 -4.16 -9.68 -19.11
C LYS A 159 -2.69 -10.11 -19.31
N LEU A 160 -1.81 -9.78 -18.37
CA LEU A 160 -0.37 -10.10 -18.46
C LEU A 160 -0.07 -11.56 -18.18
N VAL A 161 -0.81 -12.15 -17.25
CA VAL A 161 -0.69 -13.58 -16.93
C VAL A 161 -1.17 -14.39 -18.13
N LEU A 162 -2.32 -14.05 -18.70
CA LEU A 162 -2.89 -14.72 -19.87
C LEU A 162 -2.05 -14.57 -21.15
N ALA A 163 -1.39 -13.42 -21.36
CA ALA A 163 -0.55 -13.20 -22.54
C ALA A 163 0.75 -14.05 -22.57
N LYS A 164 1.03 -14.82 -21.51
CA LYS A 164 2.21 -15.69 -21.41
C LYS A 164 1.89 -17.19 -21.52
N THR A 165 0.61 -17.56 -21.52
CA THR A 165 0.12 -18.93 -21.76
C THR A 165 -0.32 -19.10 -23.20
#